data_AF-A0A2V9P532-F1
#
_entry.id   AF-A0A2V9P532-F1
#
_cell.length_a   1.000
_cell.length_b   1.000
_cell.length_c   1.000
_cell.angle_alpha   90.00
_cell.angle_beta   90.00
_cell.angle_gamma   90.00
#
_symmetry.space_group_name_H-M   'P 1'
#
loop_
_entity.id
_entity.type
_entity.pdbx_description
1 polymer ?
#
loop_
_entity_poly.entity_id
_entity_poly.type
_entity_poly.pdbx_seq_one_letter_code
_entity_poly.pdbx_strand_id
1 'polypeptide(L)' 'MLLDMKSKFPTAQEYSSQKAHYAAMTVVDIRSKQAGITDSYKNQVLFNINQECMRLSVFEGEYRWHY' A
#
# COMPACT_ATOMS: atom_id res chain seq x y z
N MET A 1 -27.45 -11.02 13.44
CA MET A 1 -26.01 -10.79 13.68
C MET A 1 -25.35 -10.77 12.31
N LEU A 2 -25.18 -9.58 11.71
CA LEU A 2 -24.51 -9.45 10.41
C LEU A 2 -23.01 -9.48 10.66
N LEU A 3 -22.34 -10.53 10.18
CA LEU A 3 -20.89 -10.58 10.11
C LEU A 3 -20.45 -9.50 9.14
N ASP A 4 -19.75 -8.49 9.65
CA ASP A 4 -19.16 -7.40 8.87
C ASP A 4 -18.13 -8.02 7.91
N MET A 5 -18.54 -8.26 6.66
CA MET A 5 -17.68 -8.82 5.61
C MET A 5 -16.66 -7.76 5.23
N LYS A 6 -15.56 -7.69 5.99
CA LYS A 6 -14.43 -6.83 5.65
C LYS A 6 -14.00 -7.14 4.22
N SER A 7 -14.05 -6.11 3.38
CA SER A 7 -13.47 -6.14 2.04
C SER A 7 -12.02 -6.64 2.13
N LYS A 8 -11.59 -7.47 1.18
CA LYS A 8 -10.17 -7.86 1.04
C LYS A 8 -9.28 -6.66 0.69
N PHE A 9 -9.89 -5.55 0.26
CA PHE A 9 -9.21 -4.32 -0.16
C PHE A 9 -9.44 -3.20 0.85
N PRO A 10 -8.45 -2.30 1.03
CA PRO A 10 -8.60 -1.15 1.89
C PRO A 10 -9.66 -0.18 1.37
N THR A 11 -10.40 0.43 2.29
CA THR A 11 -11.22 1.62 2.06
C THR A 11 -10.34 2.83 1.70
N ALA A 12 -10.94 3.90 1.16
CA ALA A 12 -10.21 5.15 0.88
C ALA A 12 -9.55 5.75 2.15
N GLN A 13 -10.20 5.62 3.31
CA GLN A 13 -9.65 6.08 4.58
C GLN A 13 -8.46 5.23 5.05
N GLU A 14 -8.54 3.91 4.91
CA GLU A 14 -7.41 3.01 5.23
C GLU A 14 -6.25 3.24 4.28
N TYR A 15 -6.54 3.52 3.00
CA TYR A 15 -5.56 3.93 2.02
C TYR A 15 -4.86 5.22 2.47
N SER A 16 -5.60 6.30 2.71
CA SER A 16 -5.03 7.63 3.02
C SER A 16 -4.28 7.69 4.36
N SER A 17 -4.68 6.87 5.34
CA SER A 17 -4.07 6.84 6.68
C SER A 17 -2.87 5.92 6.82
N GLN A 18 -2.47 5.21 5.75
CA GLN A 18 -1.35 4.28 5.79
C GLN A 18 -0.03 4.98 6.14
N LYS A 19 0.74 4.35 7.03
CA LYS A 19 2.04 4.87 7.49
C LYS A 19 3.20 4.28 6.70
N ALA A 20 4.29 5.03 6.63
CA ALA A 20 5.54 4.58 6.05
C ALA A 20 6.10 3.34 6.76
N HIS A 21 6.58 2.38 5.98
CA HIS A 21 7.24 1.18 6.47
C HIS A 21 8.71 1.43 6.88
N TYR A 22 9.36 2.43 6.28
CA TYR A 22 10.75 2.77 6.53
C TYR A 22 10.89 4.25 6.92
N ALA A 23 11.92 4.56 7.72
CA ALA A 23 12.27 5.94 8.03
C ALA A 23 12.69 6.70 6.76
N ALA A 24 12.50 8.02 6.76
CA ALA A 24 12.95 8.88 5.66
C ALA A 24 14.44 8.66 5.36
N MET A 25 14.80 8.70 4.07
CA MET A 25 16.17 8.49 3.57
C MET A 25 16.77 7.09 3.81
N THR A 26 15.98 6.12 4.28
CA THR A 26 16.42 4.71 4.32
C THR A 26 16.65 4.21 2.89
N VAL A 27 17.83 3.65 2.63
CA VAL A 27 18.11 2.98 1.35
C VAL A 27 17.36 1.65 1.32
N VAL A 28 16.42 1.51 0.38
CA VAL A 28 15.59 0.32 0.21
C VAL A 28 15.79 -0.26 -1.18
N ASP A 29 16.08 -1.56 -1.25
CA ASP A 29 16.03 -2.30 -2.51
C ASP A 29 14.57 -2.57 -2.92
N ILE A 30 14.04 -1.69 -3.78
CA ILE A 30 12.66 -1.75 -4.26
C ILE A 30 12.41 -3.04 -5.05
N ARG A 31 13.39 -3.56 -5.80
CA ARG A 31 13.22 -4.78 -6.61
C ARG A 31 13.03 -5.99 -5.72
N SER A 32 13.87 -6.13 -4.69
CA SER A 32 13.72 -7.20 -3.70
C SER A 32 12.36 -7.13 -2.99
N LYS A 33 11.89 -5.92 -2.64
CA LYS A 33 10.58 -5.74 -2.01
C LYS A 33 9.41 -6.10 -2.93
N GLN A 34 9.49 -5.73 -4.20
CA GLN A 34 8.46 -6.07 -5.19
C GLN A 34 8.43 -7.57 -5.47
N ALA A 35 9.58 -8.22 -5.62
CA ALA A 35 9.67 -9.66 -5.88
C ALA A 35 9.09 -10.52 -4.75
N GLY A 36 9.05 -10.00 -3.51
CA GLY A 36 8.43 -10.67 -2.37
C GLY A 36 6.90 -10.50 -2.26
N ILE A 37 6.26 -9.71 -3.13
CA ILE A 37 4.81 -9.50 -3.10
C ILE A 37 4.14 -10.59 -3.95
N THR A 38 3.29 -11.39 -3.32
CA THR A 38 2.49 -12.43 -3.97
C THR A 38 1.01 -12.09 -4.07
N ASP A 39 0.57 -11.03 -3.40
CA ASP A 39 -0.82 -10.57 -3.44
C ASP A 39 -1.11 -9.87 -4.78
N SER A 40 -2.26 -10.17 -5.41
CA SER A 40 -2.70 -9.48 -6.64
C SER A 40 -2.99 -7.99 -6.41
N TYR A 41 -3.18 -7.58 -5.16
CA TYR A 41 -3.29 -6.20 -4.76
C TYR A 41 -2.42 -5.93 -3.54
N LYS A 42 -1.40 -5.10 -3.71
CA LYS A 42 -0.63 -4.52 -2.61
C LYS A 42 -0.47 -3.04 -2.86
N ASN A 43 -0.71 -2.22 -1.85
CA ASN A 43 -0.32 -0.82 -1.88
C ASN A 43 0.20 -0.44 -0.51
N GLN A 44 1.46 -0.02 -0.45
CA GLN A 44 2.15 0.30 0.79
C GLN A 44 3.00 1.55 0.66
N VAL A 45 2.92 2.44 1.65
CA VAL A 45 3.84 3.57 1.79
C VAL A 45 5.20 3.05 2.21
N LEU A 46 6.22 3.24 1.37
CA LEU A 46 7.59 2.87 1.72
C LEU A 46 8.23 3.91 2.64
N PHE A 47 8.15 5.19 2.29
CA PHE A 47 8.69 6.28 3.08
C PHE A 47 7.93 7.59 2.84
N ASN A 48 8.04 8.49 3.81
CA ASN A 48 7.55 9.86 3.70
C ASN A 48 8.74 10.82 3.61
N ILE A 49 8.72 11.75 2.66
CA ILE A 49 9.75 12.79 2.47
C ILE A 49 9.02 14.11 2.24
N ASN A 50 9.35 15.14 3.02
CA ASN A 50 8.80 16.49 2.86
C ASN A 50 7.26 16.53 2.79
N GLN A 51 6.58 15.78 3.66
CA GLN A 51 5.11 15.64 3.71
C GLN A 51 4.49 14.88 2.52
N GLU A 52 5.29 14.46 1.55
CA GLU A 52 4.87 13.58 0.46
C GLU A 52 5.17 12.11 0.80
N CYS A 53 4.41 11.19 0.21
CA CYS A 53 4.60 9.76 0.40
C CYS A 53 5.02 9.06 -0.90
N MET A 54 5.97 8.13 -0.82
CA MET A 54 6.26 7.21 -1.93
C MET A 54 5.63 5.84 -1.63
N ARG A 55 4.88 5.32 -2.60
CA ARG A 55 4.21 4.02 -2.50
C ARG A 55 4.83 2.99 -3.43
N LEU A 56 4.93 1.76 -2.96
CA LEU A 56 5.11 0.59 -3.80
C LEU A 56 3.75 -0.10 -3.94
N SER A 57 3.30 -0.19 -5.18
CA SER A 57 2.01 -0.78 -5.49
C SER A 57 2.12 -1.89 -6.52
N VAL A 58 1.43 -2.99 -6.26
CA VAL A 58 1.21 -4.11 -7.17
C VAL A 58 -0.29 -4.19 -7.39
N PHE A 59 -0.69 -4.14 -8.66
CA PHE A 59 -2.07 -4.27 -9.07
C PHE A 59 -2.12 -5.26 -10.23
N GLU A 60 -2.84 -6.35 -10.04
CA GLU A 60 -3.11 -7.36 -11.05
C GLU A 60 -4.63 -7.54 -11.16
N GLY A 61 -5.17 -7.40 -12.37
CA GLY A 61 -6.60 -7.46 -12.64
C GLY A 61 -7.31 -6.11 -12.52
N GLU A 62 -8.51 -6.11 -11.93
CA GLU A 62 -9.36 -4.91 -11.86
C GLU A 62 -8.81 -3.86 -10.90
N TYR A 63 -8.63 -2.64 -11.40
CA TYR A 63 -8.24 -1.49 -10.61
C TYR A 63 -9.47 -0.70 -10.15
N ARG A 64 -9.58 -0.45 -8.84
CA ARG A 64 -10.68 0.31 -8.26
C ARG A 64 -10.29 1.76 -8.09
N TRP A 65 -11.24 2.64 -8.38
CA TRP A 65 -11.10 4.05 -8.07
C TRP A 65 -11.09 4.27 -6.56
N HIS A 66 -10.14 5.08 -6.10
CA HIS A 66 -10.07 5.62 -4.74
C HIS A 66 -10.24 7.14 -4.86
N TYR A 67 -11.06 7.77 -4.00
CA TYR A 67 -11.30 9.22 -3.97
C TYR A 67 -10.54 9.84 -2.80
#